data_AF-A0A9X7N5T8-F1
#
_entry.id   AF-A0A9X7N5T8-F1
#
_cell.length_a   1.000
_cell.length_b   1.000
_cell.length_c   1.000
_cell.angle_alpha   90.00
_cell.angle_beta   90.00
_cell.angle_gamma   90.00
#
_symmetry.space_group_name_H-M   'P 1'
#
loop_
_entity.id
_entity.type
_entity.pdbx_description
1 polymer ?
#
loop_
_entity_poly.entity_id
_entity_poly.type
_entity_poly.pdbx_seq_one_letter_code
_entity_poly.pdbx_strand_id
1 'polypeptide(L)'
;MNSRTSQTGVALVVSLVLLLLLTIIAIAAASRSTLQERMAANSQQQNVAFQAAESGIQGWIDGYLKSPRIQAITVTPDENTDWAGKVKYSATAAAPGTCVSVIPAYSLNAADGGASFQYACFNIESTGKSCADTGCADSNNPARAKHLQGYLVRY
;
A
#
# COMPACT_ATOMS: atom_id res chain seq x y z
N MET A 1 -8.29 67.47 49.94
CA MET A 1 -8.67 67.59 48.52
C MET A 1 -8.15 66.35 47.80
N ASN A 2 -8.99 65.33 47.56
CA ASN A 2 -8.56 64.10 46.89
C ASN A 2 -8.86 64.20 45.39
N SER A 3 -7.81 64.41 44.60
CA SER A 3 -7.87 64.43 43.13
C SER A 3 -8.12 63.01 42.62
N ARG A 4 -9.34 62.74 42.14
CA ARG A 4 -9.64 61.50 41.41
C ARG A 4 -9.04 61.60 40.02
N THR A 5 -7.96 60.86 39.80
CA THR A 5 -7.35 60.68 38.48
C THR A 5 -8.35 60.02 37.52
N SER A 6 -8.72 60.75 36.48
CA SER A 6 -9.47 60.26 35.32
C SER A 6 -8.65 59.20 34.59
N GLN A 7 -9.03 57.93 34.71
CA GLN A 7 -8.48 56.86 33.89
C GLN A 7 -9.15 56.90 32.51
N THR A 8 -8.38 57.26 31.49
CA THR A 8 -8.82 57.28 30.10
C THR A 8 -8.97 55.86 29.57
N GLY A 9 -10.08 55.60 28.87
CA GLY A 9 -10.54 54.29 28.43
C GLY A 9 -9.69 53.64 27.34
N VAL A 10 -8.48 53.20 27.69
CA VAL A 10 -7.57 52.44 26.81
C VAL A 10 -7.72 50.93 26.98
N ALA A 11 -8.31 50.47 28.09
CA ALA A 11 -8.48 49.04 28.40
C ALA A 11 -9.24 48.24 27.32
N LEU A 12 -10.26 48.84 26.71
CA LEU A 12 -11.05 48.21 25.64
C LEU A 12 -10.24 48.00 24.36
N VAL A 13 -9.36 48.96 24.01
CA VAL A 13 -8.52 48.86 22.82
C VAL A 13 -7.46 47.78 23.01
N VAL A 14 -6.84 47.74 24.19
CA VAL A 14 -5.82 46.73 24.53
C VAL A 14 -6.43 45.32 24.55
N SER A 15 -7.63 45.14 25.11
CA SER A 15 -8.31 43.84 25.12
C SER A 15 -8.68 43.38 23.71
N LEU A 16 -9.13 44.28 22.83
CA LEU A 16 -9.43 43.96 21.44
C LEU A 16 -8.18 43.51 20.66
N VAL A 17 -7.07 44.23 20.83
CA VAL A 17 -5.78 43.88 20.20
C VAL A 17 -5.28 42.53 20.70
N LEU A 18 -5.36 42.27 22.00
CA LEU A 18 -4.97 40.97 22.57
C LEU A 18 -5.86 39.83 22.06
N LEU A 19 -7.18 40.04 21.98
CA LEU A 19 -8.12 39.05 21.43
C LEU A 19 -7.83 38.76 19.95
N LEU A 20 -7.54 39.80 19.16
CA LEU A 20 -7.16 39.67 17.77
C LEU A 20 -5.86 38.87 17.59
N LEU A 21 -4.83 39.14 18.42
CA LEU A 21 -3.59 38.38 18.36
C LEU A 21 -3.80 36.90 18.72
N LEU A 22 -4.59 36.62 19.77
CA LEU A 22 -4.93 35.25 20.16
C LEU A 22 -5.69 34.50 19.07
N THR A 23 -6.64 35.15 18.40
CA THR A 23 -7.41 34.52 17.31
C THR A 23 -6.54 34.19 16.11
N ILE A 24 -5.62 35.08 15.71
CA ILE A 24 -4.67 34.80 14.62
C ILE A 24 -3.78 33.59 14.97
N ILE A 25 -3.26 33.53 16.20
CA ILE A 25 -2.43 32.40 16.66
C ILE A 25 -3.25 31.10 16.66
N ALA A 26 -4.49 31.14 17.16
CA ALA A 26 -5.38 29.98 17.18
C ALA A 26 -5.69 29.45 15.77
N ILE A 27 -5.99 30.34 14.82
CA ILE A 27 -6.26 29.97 13.42
C ILE A 27 -4.99 29.39 12.77
N ALA A 28 -3.84 30.02 13.00
CA ALA A 28 -2.57 29.52 12.47
C ALA A 28 -2.24 28.12 12.99
N ALA A 29 -2.44 27.85 14.29
CA ALA A 29 -2.26 26.52 14.87
C ALA A 29 -3.25 25.50 14.27
N ALA A 30 -4.53 25.85 14.16
CA ALA A 30 -5.55 24.99 13.56
C ALA A 30 -5.23 24.63 12.10
N SER A 31 -4.77 25.60 11.31
CA SER A 31 -4.40 25.39 9.89
C SER A 31 -3.22 24.43 9.70
N ARG A 32 -2.26 24.41 10.65
CA ARG A 32 -1.15 23.46 10.61
C ARG A 32 -1.61 22.05 10.96
N SER A 33 -2.50 21.92 11.94
CA SER A 33 -3.07 20.64 12.35
C SER A 33 -3.80 19.95 11.20
N THR A 34 -4.62 20.68 10.44
CA THR A 34 -5.37 20.11 9.30
C THR A 34 -4.44 19.64 8.18
N LEU A 35 -3.34 20.35 7.91
CA LEU A 35 -2.37 19.93 6.90
C LEU A 35 -1.61 18.67 7.35
N GLN A 36 -1.21 18.59 8.61
CA GLN A 36 -0.57 17.40 9.17
C GLN A 36 -1.49 16.18 9.14
N GLU A 37 -2.77 16.36 9.45
CA GLU A 37 -3.78 15.30 9.35
C GLU A 37 -3.89 14.76 7.92
N ARG A 38 -3.94 15.64 6.91
CA ARG A 38 -4.01 15.23 5.50
C ARG A 38 -2.74 14.49 5.05
N MET A 39 -1.56 14.92 5.51
CA MET A 39 -0.31 14.21 5.23
C MET A 39 -0.28 12.83 5.89
N ALA A 40 -0.73 12.72 7.14
CA ALA A 40 -0.82 11.46 7.86
C ALA A 40 -1.81 10.50 7.18
N ALA A 41 -2.98 10.99 6.76
CA ALA A 41 -3.97 10.21 6.03
C ALA A 41 -3.43 9.70 4.69
N ASN A 42 -2.73 10.55 3.92
CA ASN A 42 -2.10 10.14 2.67
C ASN A 42 -1.02 9.07 2.90
N SER A 43 -0.14 9.28 3.89
CA SER A 43 0.89 8.29 4.25
C SER A 43 0.27 6.95 4.68
N GLN A 44 -0.83 6.98 5.42
CA GLN A 44 -1.54 5.76 5.82
C GLN A 44 -2.14 5.04 4.60
N GLN A 45 -2.79 5.77 3.69
CA GLN A 45 -3.35 5.18 2.47
C GLN A 45 -2.28 4.52 1.60
N GLN A 46 -1.10 5.15 1.45
CA GLN A 46 0.02 4.56 0.73
C GLN A 46 0.52 3.27 1.39
N ASN A 47 0.66 3.25 2.71
CA ASN A 47 1.09 2.07 3.44
C ASN A 47 0.07 0.92 3.33
N VAL A 48 -1.22 1.23 3.41
CA VAL A 48 -2.28 0.24 3.20
C VAL A 48 -2.21 -0.35 1.79
N ALA A 49 -2.04 0.48 0.75
CA ALA A 49 -1.91 0.00 -0.62
C ALA A 49 -0.68 -0.91 -0.81
N PHE A 50 0.44 -0.55 -0.18
CA PHE A 50 1.67 -1.35 -0.17
C PHE A 50 1.47 -2.72 0.48
N GLN A 51 0.89 -2.74 1.69
CA GLN A 51 0.60 -4.00 2.39
C GLN A 51 -0.39 -4.86 1.60
N ALA A 52 -1.39 -4.25 0.95
CA ALA A 52 -2.33 -4.96 0.10
C ALA A 52 -1.63 -5.67 -1.08
N ALA A 53 -0.70 -4.98 -1.75
CA ALA A 53 0.06 -5.58 -2.84
C ALA A 53 0.92 -6.75 -2.33
N GLU A 54 1.54 -6.63 -1.16
CA GLU A 54 2.31 -7.71 -0.55
C GLU A 54 1.42 -8.91 -0.18
N SER A 55 0.27 -8.67 0.45
CA SER A 55 -0.71 -9.73 0.75
C SER A 55 -1.15 -10.49 -0.50
N GLY A 56 -1.30 -9.79 -1.64
CA GLY A 56 -1.59 -10.44 -2.91
C GLY A 56 -0.48 -11.41 -3.36
N ILE A 57 0.79 -11.03 -3.20
CA ILE A 57 1.90 -11.95 -3.53
C ILE A 57 1.88 -13.16 -2.61
N GLN A 58 1.70 -12.96 -1.31
CA GLN A 58 1.63 -14.06 -0.35
C GLN A 58 0.46 -15.00 -0.65
N GLY A 59 -0.72 -14.45 -0.98
CA GLY A 59 -1.88 -15.23 -1.40
C GLY A 59 -1.64 -16.00 -2.71
N TRP A 60 -0.92 -15.41 -3.66
CA TRP A 60 -0.50 -16.10 -4.88
C TRP A 60 0.42 -17.31 -4.58
N ILE A 61 1.42 -17.12 -3.70
CA ILE A 61 2.36 -18.18 -3.32
C ILE A 61 1.62 -19.32 -2.60
N ASP A 62 0.75 -19.01 -1.63
CA ASP A 62 -0.07 -20.01 -0.94
C ASP A 62 -0.97 -20.79 -1.92
N GLY A 63 -1.59 -20.10 -2.87
CA GLY A 63 -2.37 -20.73 -3.94
C GLY A 63 -1.54 -21.67 -4.81
N TYR A 64 -0.30 -21.30 -5.13
CA TYR A 64 0.63 -22.17 -5.86
C TYR A 64 1.03 -23.40 -5.03
N LEU A 65 1.38 -23.22 -3.76
CA LEU A 65 1.81 -24.31 -2.88
C LEU A 65 0.72 -25.36 -2.64
N LYS A 66 -0.56 -24.96 -2.62
CA LYS A 66 -1.71 -25.87 -2.52
C LYS A 66 -1.93 -26.70 -3.78
N SER A 67 -1.53 -26.20 -4.95
CA SER A 67 -1.76 -26.85 -6.24
C SER A 67 -0.67 -26.45 -7.24
N PRO A 68 0.52 -27.07 -7.17
CA PRO A 68 1.65 -26.70 -8.00
C PRO A 68 1.34 -27.00 -9.47
N ARG A 69 1.14 -25.94 -10.27
CA ARG A 69 0.78 -26.05 -11.70
C ARG A 69 1.52 -25.01 -12.54
N ILE A 70 1.93 -25.38 -13.75
CA ILE A 70 2.56 -24.47 -14.73
C ILE A 70 1.46 -23.81 -15.57
N GLN A 71 0.65 -22.97 -14.93
CA GLN A 71 -0.45 -22.24 -15.58
C GLN A 71 -0.57 -20.85 -14.97
N ALA A 72 -1.31 -19.96 -15.65
CA ALA A 72 -1.62 -18.65 -15.08
C ALA A 72 -2.44 -18.82 -13.79
N ILE A 73 -2.06 -18.06 -12.76
CA ILE A 73 -2.77 -18.04 -11.48
C ILE A 73 -3.09 -16.58 -11.18
N THR A 74 -4.37 -16.32 -10.92
CA THR A 74 -4.89 -15.04 -10.45
C THR A 74 -5.50 -15.25 -9.08
N VAL A 75 -5.08 -14.42 -8.13
CA VAL A 75 -5.62 -14.35 -6.77
C VAL A 75 -6.23 -12.97 -6.58
N THR A 76 -7.46 -12.96 -6.11
CA THR A 76 -8.23 -11.78 -5.72
C THR A 76 -8.61 -11.92 -4.25
N PRO A 77 -8.94 -10.81 -3.56
CA PRO A 77 -9.24 -10.83 -2.15
C PRO A 77 -10.55 -11.59 -1.94
N ASP A 78 -10.62 -12.38 -0.88
CA ASP A 78 -11.88 -12.96 -0.45
C ASP A 78 -12.65 -11.89 0.33
N GLU A 79 -13.81 -11.51 -0.20
CA GLU A 79 -14.64 -10.43 0.35
C GLU A 79 -15.15 -10.73 1.76
N ASN A 80 -15.07 -11.98 2.22
CA ASN A 80 -15.53 -12.41 3.54
C ASN A 80 -14.44 -12.50 4.60
N THR A 81 -13.16 -12.56 4.21
CA THR A 81 -12.04 -12.79 5.15
C THR A 81 -11.03 -11.64 5.18
N ASP A 82 -10.97 -10.83 4.13
CA ASP A 82 -10.07 -9.67 4.04
C ASP A 82 -10.79 -8.37 4.46
N TRP A 83 -10.38 -7.78 5.60
CA TRP A 83 -10.73 -6.42 6.12
C TRP A 83 -12.01 -5.76 5.55
N ALA A 84 -13.14 -6.49 5.57
CA ALA A 84 -14.45 -6.06 5.09
C ALA A 84 -14.45 -5.34 3.72
N GLY A 85 -13.66 -5.82 2.76
CA GLY A 85 -13.66 -5.32 1.38
C GLY A 85 -13.06 -3.92 1.18
N LYS A 86 -12.41 -3.31 2.18
CA LYS A 86 -11.71 -2.02 2.01
C LYS A 86 -10.27 -2.13 1.50
N VAL A 87 -9.72 -3.34 1.50
CA VAL A 87 -8.41 -3.62 0.92
C VAL A 87 -8.62 -4.48 -0.30
N LYS A 88 -8.38 -3.93 -1.49
CA LYS A 88 -8.52 -4.64 -2.76
C LYS A 88 -7.13 -4.85 -3.36
N TYR A 89 -6.72 -6.11 -3.51
CA TYR A 89 -5.50 -6.50 -4.21
C TYR A 89 -5.82 -7.46 -5.35
N SER A 90 -4.99 -7.50 -6.39
CA SER A 90 -5.05 -8.53 -7.42
C SER A 90 -3.63 -8.95 -7.74
N ALA A 91 -3.33 -10.22 -7.50
CA ALA A 91 -2.05 -10.81 -7.82
C ALA A 91 -2.22 -11.81 -8.95
N THR A 92 -1.52 -11.58 -10.06
CA THR A 92 -1.55 -12.44 -11.23
C THR A 92 -0.13 -12.77 -11.64
N ALA A 93 0.10 -14.04 -11.97
CA ALA A 93 1.26 -14.45 -12.74
C ALA A 93 0.76 -15.11 -14.03
N ALA A 94 1.31 -14.69 -15.17
CA ALA A 94 1.08 -15.37 -16.43
C ALA A 94 1.66 -16.80 -16.38
N ALA A 95 1.22 -17.66 -17.31
CA ALA A 95 1.79 -18.98 -17.46
C ALA A 95 3.32 -18.85 -17.69
N PRO A 96 4.16 -19.44 -16.84
CA PRO A 96 5.60 -19.24 -16.91
C PRO A 96 6.20 -20.08 -18.03
N GLY A 97 7.24 -19.55 -18.68
CA GLY A 97 8.12 -20.34 -19.54
C GLY A 97 9.25 -21.01 -18.74
N THR A 98 10.02 -21.85 -19.41
CA THR A 98 11.34 -22.27 -18.91
C THR A 98 12.25 -21.06 -18.85
N CYS A 99 12.82 -20.78 -17.68
CA CYS A 99 13.70 -19.63 -17.50
C CYS A 99 15.18 -20.02 -17.41
N VAL A 100 15.47 -21.23 -16.93
CA VAL A 100 16.82 -21.78 -16.88
C VAL A 100 16.77 -23.25 -17.31
N SER A 101 17.61 -23.59 -18.28
CA SER A 101 17.91 -24.98 -18.63
C SER A 101 19.26 -25.34 -18.02
N VAL A 102 19.35 -26.40 -17.23
CA VAL A 102 20.67 -26.89 -16.78
C VAL A 102 21.30 -27.76 -17.85
N ILE A 103 22.63 -27.63 -17.96
CA ILE A 103 23.45 -28.53 -18.78
C ILE A 103 23.30 -29.94 -18.17
N PRO A 104 22.91 -30.96 -18.95
CA PRO A 104 22.75 -32.30 -18.44
C PRO A 104 24.07 -32.83 -17.86
N ALA A 105 23.98 -33.66 -16.82
CA ALA A 105 25.14 -34.32 -16.26
C ALA A 105 25.69 -35.34 -17.27
N TYR A 106 26.91 -35.10 -17.78
CA TYR A 106 27.63 -36.06 -18.60
C TYR A 106 28.55 -36.89 -17.69
N SER A 107 28.32 -38.21 -17.65
CA SER A 107 29.26 -39.19 -17.11
C SER A 107 29.40 -40.29 -18.15
N LEU A 108 30.59 -40.90 -18.28
CA LEU A 108 30.79 -42.01 -19.21
C LEU A 108 29.72 -43.09 -18.94
N ASN A 109 28.89 -43.37 -19.95
CA ASN A 109 27.77 -44.33 -19.96
C ASN A 109 26.41 -43.87 -19.41
N ALA A 110 26.22 -42.61 -19.05
CA ALA A 110 24.87 -42.06 -18.87
C ALA A 110 24.32 -41.67 -20.25
N ALA A 111 23.38 -42.47 -20.80
CA ALA A 111 22.70 -42.11 -22.04
C ALA A 111 21.96 -40.77 -21.88
N ASP A 112 22.02 -39.91 -22.91
CA ASP A 112 21.50 -38.53 -23.00
C ASP A 112 19.99 -38.33 -22.73
N GLY A 113 19.26 -39.35 -22.26
CA GLY A 113 17.79 -39.35 -22.21
C GLY A 113 17.23 -39.67 -20.84
N GLY A 114 17.30 -38.74 -19.87
CA GLY A 114 16.53 -38.98 -18.64
C GLY A 114 16.23 -37.85 -17.68
N ALA A 115 17.18 -37.01 -17.28
CA ALA A 115 16.92 -36.10 -16.16
C ALA A 115 17.76 -34.81 -16.19
N SER A 116 17.47 -33.92 -17.14
CA SER A 116 17.84 -32.50 -16.97
C SER A 116 16.84 -31.87 -16.00
N PHE A 117 17.32 -31.24 -14.92
CA PHE A 117 16.42 -30.43 -14.08
C PHE A 117 15.89 -29.25 -14.93
N GLN A 118 14.61 -28.92 -14.82
CA GLN A 118 14.09 -27.72 -15.48
C GLN A 118 13.55 -26.76 -14.43
N TYR A 119 13.71 -25.46 -14.71
CA TYR A 119 13.21 -24.40 -13.84
C TYR A 119 12.18 -23.58 -14.60
N ALA A 120 11.00 -23.43 -13.98
CA ALA A 120 9.98 -22.48 -14.40
C ALA A 120 10.10 -21.22 -13.53
N CYS A 121 9.96 -20.04 -14.16
CA CYS A 121 9.94 -18.77 -13.43
C CYS A 121 8.62 -18.07 -13.63
N PHE A 122 7.90 -17.82 -12.54
CA PHE A 122 6.72 -16.99 -12.51
C PHE A 122 7.13 -15.54 -12.25
N ASN A 123 6.61 -14.62 -13.06
CA ASN A 123 6.62 -13.19 -12.77
C ASN A 123 5.28 -12.84 -12.13
N ILE A 124 5.27 -12.71 -10.82
CA ILE A 124 4.08 -12.35 -10.05
C ILE A 124 3.95 -10.83 -10.09
N GLU A 125 2.84 -10.36 -10.61
CA GLU A 125 2.44 -8.96 -10.55
C GLU A 125 1.28 -8.83 -9.57
N SER A 126 1.49 -8.09 -8.48
CA SER A 126 0.44 -7.80 -7.51
C SER A 126 0.16 -6.31 -7.45
N THR A 127 -1.10 -5.94 -7.65
CA THR A 127 -1.56 -4.55 -7.53
C THR A 127 -2.45 -4.42 -6.30
N GLY A 128 -2.08 -3.56 -5.36
CA GLY A 128 -2.87 -3.20 -4.18
C GLY A 128 -3.49 -1.81 -4.31
N LYS A 129 -4.73 -1.65 -3.84
CA LYS A 129 -5.45 -0.38 -3.76
C LYS A 129 -5.96 -0.12 -2.33
N SER A 130 -5.82 1.13 -1.88
CA SER A 130 -6.43 1.62 -0.63
C SER A 130 -7.81 2.20 -0.92
N CYS A 131 -8.88 1.55 -0.48
CA CYS A 131 -10.24 1.95 -0.80
C CYS A 131 -10.89 2.70 0.38
N ALA A 132 -11.49 3.86 0.12
CA ALA A 132 -12.28 4.58 1.13
C ALA A 132 -13.62 3.88 1.42
N ASP A 133 -14.20 3.26 0.39
CA ASP A 133 -15.47 2.53 0.36
C ASP A 133 -15.29 1.13 -0.25
N THR A 134 -16.36 0.33 -0.23
CA THR A 134 -16.36 -1.05 -0.77
C THR A 134 -16.33 -1.11 -2.29
N GLY A 135 -16.72 -0.04 -2.98
CA GLY A 135 -16.73 0.04 -4.45
C GLY A 135 -15.36 0.36 -5.05
N CYS A 136 -14.46 0.96 -4.26
CA CYS A 136 -13.08 1.28 -4.63
C CYS A 136 -12.94 1.99 -5.99
N ALA A 137 -13.84 2.93 -6.26
CA ALA A 137 -13.84 3.68 -7.51
C ALA A 137 -12.63 4.63 -7.59
N ASP A 138 -12.02 4.74 -8.79
CA ASP A 138 -10.84 5.59 -9.01
C ASP A 138 -11.14 7.09 -8.85
N SER A 139 -12.42 7.50 -8.82
CA SER A 139 -12.85 8.89 -8.56
C SER A 139 -12.47 9.40 -7.17
N ASN A 140 -12.29 8.49 -6.20
CA ASN A 140 -11.91 8.82 -4.83
C ASN A 140 -10.39 8.87 -4.62
N ASN A 141 -9.60 8.86 -5.72
CA ASN A 141 -8.13 8.81 -5.74
C ASN A 141 -7.54 7.85 -4.69
N PRO A 142 -7.88 6.55 -4.74
CA PRO A 142 -7.28 5.55 -3.88
C PRO A 142 -5.77 5.50 -4.11
N ALA A 143 -4.96 5.41 -3.04
CA ALA A 143 -3.54 5.13 -3.18
C ALA A 143 -3.36 3.73 -3.82
N ARG A 144 -2.35 3.60 -4.71
CA ARG A 144 -2.08 2.37 -5.46
C ARG A 144 -0.63 1.96 -5.29
N ALA A 145 -0.40 0.67 -5.13
CA ALA A 145 0.94 0.08 -5.16
C ALA A 145 0.95 -1.09 -6.14
N LYS A 146 2.06 -1.27 -6.85
CA LYS A 146 2.31 -2.40 -7.74
C LYS A 146 3.62 -3.05 -7.34
N HIS A 147 3.55 -4.31 -6.94
CA HIS A 147 4.69 -5.13 -6.57
C HIS A 147 4.94 -6.18 -7.64
N LEU A 148 6.21 -6.46 -7.87
CA LEU A 148 6.67 -7.45 -8.83
C LEU A 148 7.64 -8.38 -8.11
N GLN A 149 7.38 -9.69 -8.16
CA GLN A 149 8.24 -10.69 -7.55
C GLN A 149 8.42 -11.89 -8.48
N GLY A 150 9.67 -12.33 -8.62
CA GLY A 150 9.99 -13.58 -9.29
C GLY A 150 9.83 -14.76 -8.34
N TYR A 151 9.21 -15.83 -8.81
CA TYR A 151 9.15 -17.10 -8.10
C TYR A 151 9.67 -18.23 -9.00
N LEU A 152 10.78 -18.83 -8.60
CA LEU A 152 11.46 -19.89 -9.34
C LEU A 152 11.06 -21.24 -8.74
N VAL A 153 10.63 -22.15 -9.61
CA VAL A 153 10.27 -23.50 -9.22
C VAL A 153 11.02 -24.51 -10.06
N ARG A 154 11.57 -25.51 -9.39
CA ARG A 154 12.15 -26.69 -10.02
C ARG A 154 11.05 -27.73 -10.24
N TYR A 155 10.99 -28.29 -11.43
CA TYR A 155 10.10 -29.39 -11.77
C TYR A 155 10.84 -30.49 -12.54
#